data_AF-A0A497TA89-F1
#
_entry.id   AF-A0A497TA89-F1
#
_cell.length_a   1.000
_cell.length_b   1.000
_cell.length_c   1.000
_cell.angle_alpha   90.00
_cell.angle_beta   90.00
_cell.angle_gamma   90.00
#
_symmetry.space_group_name_H-M   'P 1'
#
loop_
_entity.id
_entity.type
_entity.pdbx_description
1 polymer ?
#
loop_
_entity_poly.entity_id
_entity_poly.type
_entity_poly.pdbx_seq_one_letter_code
_entity_poly.pdbx_strand_id
1 'polypeptide(L)'
;MACFLVPAALGIITTVARKMFPKRLHIDWLNIMLWGAVIMLAVEHLAHGEITVYPPFLTAGFAEVLPEMFAVGVPMTVFSVIGWIGMVAVSEFLLSEKKIKTSLQIRKSLGYV
;
A
#
# COMPACT_ATOMS: atom_id res chain seq x y z
N MET A 1 6.82 20.14 2.30
CA MET A 1 7.21 18.83 2.86
C MET A 1 6.83 17.73 1.86
N ALA A 2 7.65 17.32 0.90
CA ALA A 2 7.21 16.37 -0.14
C ALA A 2 7.09 14.89 0.34
N CYS A 3 6.44 14.65 1.47
CA CYS A 3 6.33 13.34 2.14
C CYS A 3 5.53 12.29 1.34
N PHE A 4 4.86 12.68 0.24
CA PHE A 4 4.24 11.75 -0.72
C PHE A 4 5.27 10.94 -1.56
N LEU A 5 6.53 11.39 -1.63
CA LEU A 5 7.58 10.71 -2.41
C LEU A 5 7.97 9.34 -1.82
N VAL A 6 7.92 9.21 -0.50
CA VAL A 6 8.23 7.94 0.20
C VAL A 6 7.20 6.84 -0.15
N PRO A 7 5.87 7.05 0.01
CA PRO A 7 4.88 6.09 -0.45
C PRO A 7 4.86 5.92 -1.97
N ALA A 8 5.20 6.95 -2.75
CA ALA A 8 5.31 6.82 -4.21
C ALA A 8 6.46 5.89 -4.62
N ALA A 9 7.65 6.04 -4.02
CA ALA A 9 8.77 5.14 -4.25
C ALA A 9 8.42 3.70 -3.86
N LEU A 10 7.79 3.51 -2.70
CA LEU A 10 7.33 2.20 -2.26
C LEU A 10 6.30 1.62 -3.24
N GLY A 11 5.32 2.42 -3.68
CA GLY A 11 4.30 2.05 -4.66
C GLY A 11 4.87 1.66 -6.03
N ILE A 12 5.92 2.35 -6.49
CA ILE A 12 6.64 1.98 -7.72
C ILE A 12 7.34 0.64 -7.54
N ILE A 13 8.04 0.43 -6.42
CA ILE A 13 8.71 -0.84 -6.13
C ILE A 13 7.70 -1.99 -6.06
N THR A 14 6.59 -1.80 -5.34
CA THR A 14 5.56 -2.85 -5.18
C THR A 14 4.77 -3.12 -6.46
N THR A 15 4.61 -2.13 -7.35
CA THR A 15 4.00 -2.35 -8.68
C THR A 15 4.92 -3.09 -9.62
N VAL A 16 6.22 -2.75 -9.65
CA VAL A 16 7.22 -3.44 -10.48
C VAL A 16 7.46 -4.86 -9.98
N ALA A 17 7.62 -5.03 -8.66
CA ALA A 17 7.87 -6.33 -8.04
C ALA A 17 6.59 -7.18 -7.85
N ARG A 18 5.41 -6.69 -8.26
CA ARG A 18 4.11 -7.39 -8.12
C ARG A 18 4.14 -8.82 -8.67
N LYS A 19 4.89 -9.07 -9.74
CA LYS A 19 5.04 -10.39 -10.36
C LYS A 19 5.91 -11.38 -9.57
N MET A 20 6.78 -10.87 -8.69
CA MET A 20 7.67 -11.68 -7.86
C MET A 20 6.99 -12.18 -6.59
N PHE A 21 5.96 -11.48 -6.13
CA PHE A 21 5.25 -11.82 -4.90
C PHE A 21 4.17 -12.89 -5.12
N PRO A 22 3.95 -13.76 -4.13
CA PRO A 22 2.96 -14.81 -4.22
C PRO A 22 1.54 -14.22 -4.15
N LYS A 23 0.63 -14.74 -4.99
CA LYS A 23 -0.77 -14.26 -5.10
C LYS A 23 -1.54 -14.27 -3.77
N ARG A 24 -1.12 -15.06 -2.78
CA ARG A 24 -1.70 -15.10 -1.42
C ARG A 24 -1.62 -13.76 -0.69
N LEU A 25 -0.57 -12.96 -0.95
CA LEU A 25 -0.38 -11.68 -0.27
C LEU A 25 -1.25 -10.54 -0.80
N HIS A 26 -2.03 -10.73 -1.89
CA HIS A 26 -2.90 -9.68 -2.44
C HIS A 26 -2.19 -8.31 -2.56
N ILE A 27 -0.98 -8.29 -3.14
CA ILE A 27 -0.17 -7.09 -3.37
C ILE A 27 -0.95 -6.02 -4.16
N ASP A 28 -1.99 -6.45 -4.88
CA ASP A 28 -2.84 -5.56 -5.63
C ASP A 28 -3.59 -4.57 -4.75
N TRP A 29 -4.02 -5.00 -3.56
CA TRP A 29 -4.65 -4.15 -2.57
C TRP A 29 -3.68 -3.14 -1.97
N LEU A 30 -2.46 -3.58 -1.68
CA LEU A 30 -1.41 -2.67 -1.22
C LEU A 30 -1.12 -1.58 -2.25
N ASN A 31 -1.03 -1.94 -3.54
CA ASN A 31 -0.82 -0.95 -4.61
C ASN A 31 -1.96 0.06 -4.69
N ILE A 32 -3.22 -0.38 -4.63
CA ILE A 32 -4.37 0.55 -4.65
C ILE A 32 -4.33 1.50 -3.46
N MET A 33 -3.99 0.99 -2.28
CA MET A 33 -3.92 1.79 -1.05
C MET A 33 -2.77 2.80 -1.09
N LEU A 34 -1.58 2.38 -1.55
CA LEU A 34 -0.41 3.25 -1.69
C LEU A 34 -0.64 4.34 -2.73
N TRP A 35 -1.15 4.00 -3.92
CA TRP A 35 -1.44 5.00 -4.96
C TRP A 35 -2.57 5.94 -4.55
N GLY A 36 -3.59 5.45 -3.85
CA GLY A 36 -4.64 6.29 -3.28
C GLY A 36 -4.09 7.31 -2.28
N ALA A 37 -3.23 6.87 -1.36
CA ALA A 37 -2.55 7.76 -0.42
C ALA A 37 -1.68 8.79 -1.14
N VAL A 38 -0.86 8.37 -2.11
CA VAL A 38 0.01 9.27 -2.89
C VAL A 38 -0.79 10.35 -3.60
N ILE A 39 -1.90 9.99 -4.25
CA ILE A 39 -2.74 10.96 -4.97
C ILE A 39 -3.36 11.96 -3.99
N MET A 40 -3.91 11.48 -2.88
CA MET A 40 -4.57 12.35 -1.90
C MET A 40 -3.57 13.30 -1.21
N LEU A 41 -2.40 12.80 -0.82
CA LEU A 41 -1.30 13.60 -0.27
C LEU A 41 -0.74 14.59 -1.31
N ALA A 42 -0.61 14.20 -2.57
CA ALA A 42 -0.16 15.11 -3.62
C ALA A 42 -1.13 16.29 -3.80
N VAL A 43 -2.44 16.05 -3.71
CA VAL A 43 -3.46 17.11 -3.76
C VAL A 43 -3.37 18.02 -2.53
N GLU A 44 -3.18 17.46 -1.33
CA GLU A 44 -3.00 18.25 -0.10
C GLU A 44 -1.81 19.20 -0.22
N HIS A 45 -0.67 18.71 -0.73
CA HIS A 45 0.55 19.50 -0.87
C HIS A 45 0.46 20.54 -1.98
N LEU A 46 -0.31 20.24 -3.03
CA LEU A 46 -0.65 21.22 -4.08
C LEU A 46 -1.56 22.33 -3.52
N ALA A 47 -2.54 21.98 -2.69
CA ALA A 47 -3.45 22.94 -2.05
C ALA A 47 -2.77 23.79 -0.96
N HIS A 48 -1.83 23.22 -0.21
CA HIS A 48 -1.02 23.94 0.78
C HIS A 48 0.08 24.83 0.17
N GLY A 49 0.24 24.82 -1.16
CA GLY A 49 1.21 25.68 -1.86
C GLY A 49 2.66 25.24 -1.72
N GLU A 50 2.90 24.00 -1.29
CA GLU A 50 4.24 23.44 -1.14
C GLU A 50 4.77 22.78 -2.42
N ILE A 51 3.88 22.51 -3.38
CA ILE A 51 4.19 22.03 -4.72
C ILE A 51 3.74 23.10 -5.70
N THR A 52 4.68 23.67 -6.45
CA THR A 52 4.40 24.58 -7.55
C THR A 52 4.44 23.82 -8.87
N VAL A 53 3.48 24.08 -9.76
CA VAL A 53 3.43 23.45 -11.10
C VAL A 53 4.47 24.07 -12.05
N TYR A 54 5.07 25.20 -11.66
CA TYR A 54 6.12 25.92 -12.39
C TYR A 54 7.47 25.77 -11.65
N PRO A 55 8.60 25.58 -12.35
CA PRO A 55 9.90 25.39 -11.71
C PRO A 55 10.32 26.63 -10.90
N PRO A 56 10.92 26.47 -9.69
CA PRO A 56 11.36 25.22 -9.06
C PRO A 56 10.28 24.52 -8.23
N PHE A 57 10.05 23.22 -8.48
CA PHE A 57 8.97 22.40 -7.89
C PHE A 57 9.03 22.21 -6.36
N LEU A 58 10.18 22.52 -5.75
CA LEU A 58 10.40 22.56 -4.30
C LEU A 58 10.91 23.95 -3.95
N THR A 59 10.11 24.69 -3.18
CA THR A 59 10.41 26.07 -2.75
C THR A 59 11.58 26.16 -1.76
N ALA A 60 12.07 25.03 -1.22
CA ALA A 60 13.27 24.93 -0.40
C ALA A 60 14.20 23.81 -0.93
N GLY A 61 15.51 23.96 -0.71
CA GLY A 61 16.54 23.05 -1.23
C GLY A 61 16.38 21.60 -0.77
N PHE A 62 16.76 20.64 -1.62
CA PHE A 62 16.63 19.21 -1.33
C PHE A 62 17.36 18.74 -0.06
N ALA A 63 18.44 19.40 0.35
CA ALA A 63 19.30 18.95 1.45
C ALA A 63 18.67 19.17 2.85
N GLU A 64 18.04 20.33 3.09
CA GLU A 64 17.35 20.60 4.36
C GLU A 64 16.01 19.86 4.50
N VAL A 65 15.27 19.65 3.40
CA VAL A 65 13.89 19.14 3.46
C VAL A 65 13.84 17.61 3.47
N LEU A 66 14.88 16.92 2.99
CA LEU A 66 14.96 15.46 2.97
C LEU A 66 14.82 14.78 4.35
N PRO A 67 15.59 15.16 5.39
CA PRO A 67 15.53 14.46 6.67
C PRO A 67 14.16 14.61 7.36
N GLU A 68 13.56 15.81 7.28
CA GLU A 68 12.21 16.07 7.77
C GLU A 68 11.14 15.30 6.98
N MET A 69 11.33 15.15 5.67
CA MET A 69 10.46 14.34 4.80
C MET A 69 10.50 12.85 5.16
N PHE A 70 11.68 12.30 5.43
CA PHE A 70 11.81 10.90 5.82
C PHE A 70 11.24 10.65 7.21
N ALA A 71 11.44 11.58 8.16
CA ALA A 71 10.93 11.46 9.52
C ALA A 71 9.40 11.34 9.58
N VAL A 72 8.66 12.01 8.69
CA VAL A 72 7.18 11.97 8.63
C VAL A 72 6.66 10.94 7.61
N GLY A 73 7.30 10.83 6.45
CA GLY A 73 6.87 9.90 5.40
C GLY A 73 7.03 8.43 5.78
N VAL A 74 8.11 8.08 6.49
CA VAL A 74 8.36 6.69 6.94
C VAL A 74 7.27 6.19 7.89
N PRO A 75 6.92 6.86 9.01
CA PRO A 75 5.90 6.35 9.92
C PRO A 75 4.52 6.21 9.25
N MET A 76 4.15 7.12 8.34
CA MET A 76 2.90 6.99 7.55
C MET A 76 2.89 5.76 6.64
N THR A 77 4.01 5.48 5.96
CA THR A 77 4.12 4.27 5.12
C THR A 77 4.10 3.00 5.95
N VAL A 78 4.76 2.98 7.11
CA VAL A 78 4.73 1.84 8.03
C VAL A 78 3.30 1.57 8.51
N PHE A 79 2.55 2.60 8.88
CA PHE A 79 1.15 2.47 9.28
C PHE A 79 0.29 1.86 8.16
N SER A 80 0.52 2.28 6.93
CA SER A 80 -0.17 1.76 5.75
C SER A 80 0.15 0.27 5.51
N VAL A 81 1.42 -0.12 5.64
CA VAL A 81 1.83 -1.53 5.50
C VAL A 81 1.23 -2.39 6.61
N ILE A 82 1.18 -1.90 7.85
CA ILE A 82 0.54 -2.60 8.98
C ILE A 82 -0.95 -2.85 8.70
N GLY A 83 -1.68 -1.83 8.22
CA GLY A 83 -3.09 -1.96 7.86
C GLY A 83 -3.32 -3.03 6.79
N TRP A 84 -2.45 -3.07 5.77
CA TRP A 84 -2.49 -4.10 4.74
C TRP A 84 -2.20 -5.50 5.28
N ILE A 85 -1.19 -5.66 6.14
CA ILE A 85 -0.87 -6.96 6.78
C ILE A 85 -2.08 -7.47 7.57
N GLY A 86 -2.74 -6.61 8.35
CA GLY A 86 -3.94 -6.98 9.10
C GLY A 86 -5.07 -7.45 8.18
N MET A 87 -5.27 -6.75 7.06
CA MET A 87 -6.30 -7.10 6.07
C MET A 87 -6.01 -8.43 5.35
N VAL A 88 -4.74 -8.67 4.98
CA VAL A 88 -4.30 -9.94 4.39
C VAL A 88 -4.51 -11.09 5.38
N ALA A 89 -4.14 -10.91 6.65
CA ALA A 89 -4.33 -11.92 7.69
C ALA A 89 -5.81 -12.31 7.87
N VAL A 90 -6.72 -11.32 7.90
CA VAL A 90 -8.17 -11.58 7.95
C VAL A 90 -8.64 -12.33 6.71
N SER A 91 -8.15 -11.96 5.53
CA SER A 91 -8.51 -12.64 4.28
C SER A 91 -8.06 -14.11 4.27
N GLU A 92 -6.84 -14.41 4.74
CA GLU A 92 -6.33 -15.78 4.81
C GLU A 92 -7.14 -16.62 5.82
N PHE A 93 -7.50 -16.03 6.96
CA PHE A 93 -8.36 -16.68 7.96
C PHE A 93 -9.74 -17.02 7.38
N LEU A 94 -10.39 -16.06 6.71
CA LEU A 94 -11.70 -16.26 6.06
C LEU A 94 -11.65 -17.25 4.88
N LEU A 95 -10.56 -17.24 4.11
CA LEU A 95 -10.38 -18.16 2.98
C LEU A 95 -10.13 -19.60 3.46
N SER A 96 -9.42 -19.79 4.58
CA SER A 96 -9.20 -21.11 5.18
C SER A 96 -10.52 -21.76 5.62
N GLU A 97 -11.36 -21.00 6.34
CA GLU A 97 -12.72 -21.41 6.75
C GLU A 97 -13.58 -21.85 5.55
N LYS A 98 -13.60 -21.03 4.48
CA LYS A 98 -14.36 -21.35 3.26
C LYS A 98 -13.83 -22.62 2.57
N LYS A 99 -12.52 -22.76 2.43
CA LYS A 99 -11.89 -23.92 1.78
C LYS A 99 -12.24 -25.22 2.51
N ILE A 100 -12.22 -25.21 3.85
CA ILE A 100 -12.58 -26.36 4.68
C ILE A 100 -14.06 -26.73 4.47
N LYS A 101 -14.98 -25.77 4.60
CA LYS A 101 -16.42 -26.02 4.38
C LYS A 101 -16.73 -26.53 2.97
N THR A 102 -16.12 -25.95 1.93
CA THR A 102 -16.29 -26.41 0.55
C THR A 102 -15.75 -27.84 0.35
N SER A 103 -14.58 -28.16 0.91
CA SER A 103 -14.01 -29.52 0.79
C SER A 103 -14.86 -30.58 1.50
N LEU A 104 -15.44 -30.24 2.67
CA LEU A 104 -16.37 -31.11 3.39
C LEU A 104 -17.69 -31.29 2.61
N GLN A 105 -18.22 -30.22 2.03
CA GLN A 105 -19.43 -30.30 1.20
C GLN A 105 -19.22 -31.19 -0.03
N ILE A 106 -18.07 -31.07 -0.70
CA ILE A 106 -17.72 -31.90 -1.86
C ILE A 106 -17.55 -33.37 -1.45
N ARG A 107 -16.85 -33.66 -0.34
CA ARG A 107 -16.72 -35.03 0.17
C ARG A 107 -18.08 -35.66 0.48
N LYS A 108 -19.00 -34.90 1.09
CA LYS A 108 -20.37 -35.35 1.37
C LYS A 108 -21.16 -35.61 0.07
N SER A 109 -21.01 -34.74 -0.93
CA SER A 109 -21.63 -34.92 -2.25
C SER A 109 -21.10 -36.15 -3.02
N LEU A 110 -19.87 -36.57 -2.77
CA LEU A 110 -19.25 -37.72 -3.41
C LEU A 110 -19.47 -39.03 -2.63
N GLY A 111 -20.26 -39.02 -1.55
CA GLY A 111 -20.62 -40.22 -0.78
C GLY A 111 -19.48 -40.81 0.07
N TYR A 112 -18.42 -40.03 0.33
CA TYR A 112 -17.28 -40.47 1.15
C TYR A 112 -17.47 -40.22 2.66
N VAL A 113 -18.59 -39.60 3.08
CA VAL A 113 -18.97 -39.29 4.47
C VAL A 113 -20.47 -39.44 4.63
#